data_AF-A0A953GN84-F1
#
_entry.id   AF-A0A953GN84-F1
#
_cell.length_a   1.000
_cell.length_b   1.000
_cell.length_c   1.000
_cell.angle_alpha   90.00
_cell.angle_beta   90.00
_cell.angle_gamma   90.00
#
_symmetry.space_group_name_H-M   'P 1'
#
loop_
_entity.id
_entity.type
_entity.pdbx_description
1 polymer ?
#
loop_
_entity_poly.entity_id
_entity_poly.type
_entity_poly.pdbx_seq_one_letter_code
_entity_poly.pdbx_strand_id
1 'polypeptide(L)' 'MTTTQVLPLAFDRDALAAFCRARGIIRLSLFGSALRNDFDPHRSDVDLYAEFKRGAL' A
#
# COMPACT_ATOMS: atom_id res chain seq x y z
N MET A 1 17.32 13.78 6.12
CA MET A 1 17.58 12.39 6.57
C MET A 1 16.26 11.65 6.48
N THR A 2 16.11 10.73 5.53
CA THR A 2 14.85 9.99 5.33
C THR A 2 14.84 8.84 6.32
N THR A 3 14.07 8.95 7.39
CA THR A 3 13.86 7.84 8.32
C THR A 3 13.13 6.73 7.56
N THR A 4 13.73 5.56 7.42
CA THR A 4 13.01 4.36 6.96
C THR A 4 12.00 4.00 8.03
N GLN A 5 10.76 4.47 7.88
CA GLN A 5 9.66 4.09 8.77
C GLN A 5 9.30 2.64 8.47
N VAL A 6 9.37 1.78 9.48
CA VAL A 6 8.86 0.42 9.40
C VAL A 6 7.33 0.53 9.35
N LEU A 7 6.71 0.08 8.26
CA LEU A 7 5.25 0.09 8.14
C LEU A 7 4.64 -0.77 9.26
N PRO A 8 3.56 -0.33 9.94
CA PRO A 8 2.87 -1.12 10.96
C PRO A 8 2.01 -2.26 10.37
N LEU A 9 2.25 -2.61 9.11
CA LEU A 9 1.48 -3.57 8.32
C LEU A 9 2.38 -4.72 7.90
N ALA A 10 2.02 -5.94 8.30
CA ALA A 10 2.61 -7.15 7.75
C ALA A 10 1.85 -7.56 6.49
N PHE A 11 2.56 -7.68 5.36
CA PHE A 11 1.98 -8.14 4.10
C PHE A 11 3.02 -8.89 3.28
N ASP A 12 2.55 -9.81 2.46
CA ASP A 12 3.38 -10.52 1.49
C ASP A 12 3.65 -9.59 0.29
N ARG A 13 4.92 -9.21 0.14
CA ARG A 13 5.37 -8.32 -0.93
C ARG A 13 5.25 -8.96 -2.30
N ASP A 14 5.50 -10.25 -2.42
CA ASP A 14 5.50 -10.96 -3.71
C ASP A 14 4.07 -11.20 -4.18
N ALA A 15 3.18 -11.58 -3.27
CA ALA A 15 1.75 -11.70 -3.56
C ALA A 15 1.14 -10.35 -3.96
N LEU A 16 1.47 -9.27 -3.24
CA LEU A 16 0.99 -7.93 -3.57
C LEU A 16 1.53 -7.45 -4.92
N ALA A 17 2.81 -7.69 -5.21
CA ALA A 17 3.40 -7.34 -6.50
C ALA A 17 2.78 -8.14 -7.65
N ALA A 18 2.50 -9.43 -7.44
CA ALA A 18 1.81 -10.27 -8.42
C ALA A 18 0.38 -9.77 -8.69
N PHE A 19 -0.36 -9.41 -7.63
CA PHE A 19 -1.68 -8.80 -7.74
C PHE A 19 -1.62 -7.50 -8.56
N CYS A 20 -0.69 -6.60 -8.24
CA CYS A 20 -0.53 -5.34 -8.97
C CYS A 20 -0.27 -5.58 -10.46
N ARG A 21 0.65 -6.48 -10.81
CA ARG A 21 0.95 -6.83 -12.21
C ARG A 21 -0.28 -7.38 -12.93
N ALA A 22 -1.01 -8.31 -12.31
CA ALA A 22 -2.19 -8.93 -12.91
C ALA A 22 -3.32 -7.92 -13.17
N ARG A 23 -3.42 -6.86 -12.38
CA ARG A 23 -4.43 -5.80 -12.50
C ARG A 23 -3.93 -4.56 -13.24
N GLY A 24 -2.70 -4.57 -13.76
CA GLY A 24 -2.11 -3.42 -14.44
C GLY A 24 -1.86 -2.22 -13.52
N ILE A 25 -1.77 -2.42 -12.21
CA ILE A 25 -1.37 -1.39 -11.26
C ILE A 25 0.14 -1.16 -11.42
N ILE A 26 0.52 0.05 -11.81
CA ILE A 26 1.91 0.46 -12.06
C ILE A 26 2.54 1.14 -10.85
N ARG A 27 1.74 1.72 -9.96
CA ARG A 27 2.17 2.22 -8.66
C ARG A 27 1.07 1.99 -7.63
N LEU A 28 1.48 1.50 -6.47
CA LEU A 28 0.62 1.42 -5.28
C LEU A 28 1.30 2.22 -4.17
N SER A 29 0.57 3.15 -3.55
CA SER A 29 1.12 4.02 -2.51
C SER A 29 0.21 4.01 -1.28
N LEU A 30 0.82 3.81 -0.12
CA LEU A 30 0.16 3.92 1.17
C LEU A 30 -0.02 5.39 1.54
N PHE A 31 -1.19 5.76 2.02
CA PHE A 31 -1.43 7.06 2.62
C PHE A 31 -2.35 6.92 3.83
N GLY A 32 -2.77 8.05 4.41
CA GLY A 32 -3.74 8.04 5.49
C GLY A 32 -3.18 7.59 6.84
N SER A 33 -4.07 7.00 7.65
CA SER A 33 -3.82 6.74 9.08
C SER A 33 -2.64 5.79 9.32
N ALA A 34 -2.37 4.86 8.40
CA ALA A 34 -1.29 3.88 8.49
C ALA A 34 0.13 4.47 8.52
N LEU A 35 0.30 5.75 8.18
CA LEU A 35 1.58 6.45 8.28
C LEU A 35 1.77 7.20 9.61
N ARG A 36 0.71 7.31 10.41
CA ARG A 36 0.70 8.04 11.69
C ARG A 36 0.98 7.10 12.85
N ASN A 37 1.39 7.68 13.98
CA ASN A 37 1.72 6.92 15.20
C ASN A 37 0.48 6.35 15.93
N ASP A 38 -0.72 6.78 15.56
CA ASP A 38 -1.98 6.35 16.16
C ASP A 38 -2.70 5.26 15.34
N PHE A 39 -2.02 4.63 14.39
CA PHE A 39 -2.59 3.53 13.60
C PHE A 39 -2.90 2.32 14.48
N ASP A 40 -4.14 1.84 14.40
CA ASP A 40 -4.61 0.65 15.12
C ASP A 40 -4.93 -0.46 14.10
N PRO A 41 -4.12 -1.54 14.01
CA PRO A 41 -4.34 -2.61 13.03
C PRO A 41 -5.65 -3.37 13.24
N HIS A 42 -6.32 -3.22 14.39
CA HIS A 42 -7.62 -3.86 14.66
C HIS A 42 -8.82 -2.99 14.31
N ARG A 43 -8.63 -1.68 14.11
CA ARG A 43 -9.74 -0.72 13.96
C ARG A 43 -9.58 0.26 12.81
N SER A 44 -8.35 0.51 12.37
CA SER A 44 -8.04 1.43 11.29
C SER A 44 -8.08 0.72 9.95
N ASP A 45 -8.70 1.37 8.96
CA ASP A 45 -8.61 0.96 7.57
C ASP A 45 -7.22 1.24 6.98
N VAL A 46 -6.93 0.64 5.82
CA VAL A 46 -5.70 0.87 5.06
C VAL A 46 -6.03 1.61 3.76
N ASP A 47 -5.58 2.86 3.67
CA ASP A 47 -5.81 3.71 2.51
C ASP A 47 -4.70 3.55 1.45
N LEU A 48 -5.08 3.12 0.24
CA LEU A 48 -4.16 2.89 -0.87
C LEU A 48 -4.54 3.72 -2.09
N TYR A 49 -3.54 4.38 -2.68
CA TYR A 49 -3.67 5.04 -3.97
C TYR A 49 -3.04 4.16 -5.04
N ALA A 50 -3.83 3.77 -6.04
CA ALA A 50 -3.39 2.93 -7.13
C ALA A 50 -3.36 3.72 -8.44
N GLU A 51 -2.22 3.71 -9.11
CA GLU A 51 -2.12 4.13 -10.50
C GLU A 51 -2.12 2.91 -11.40
N PHE A 52 -2.88 3.00 -12.48
CA PHE A 52 -3.03 1.94 -13.45
C PHE A 52 -2.35 2.30 -14.76
N LYS A 53 -1.85 1.28 -15.46
CA LYS A 53 -1.49 1.39 -16.87
C LYS A 53 -2.73 1.86 -17.64
N ARG A 54 -2.54 2.73 -18.64
CA ARG A 54 -3.66 3.15 -19.51
C ARG A 54 -4.34 1.93 -20.13
N GLY A 55 -5.67 1.89 -20.04
CA GLY A 55 -6.48 0.77 -20.52
C GLY A 55 -6.51 -0.45 -19.60
N ALA A 56 -5.87 -0.38 -18.43
CA ALA A 56 -6.09 -1.36 -17.37
C ALA A 56 -7.29 -0.93 -16.52
N LEU A 57 -8.36 -1.71 -16.63
CA LEU A 57 -9.43 -2.02 -15.66
C LEU A 57 -10.44 -2.90 -16.39
#